data_AF-A0A143TNR7-F1
#
_entry.id   AF-A0A143TNR7-F1
#
_cell.length_a   1.000
_cell.length_b   1.000
_cell.length_c   1.000
_cell.angle_alpha   90.00
_cell.angle_beta   90.00
_cell.angle_gamma   90.00
#
_symmetry.space_group_name_H-M   'P 1'
#
loop_
_entity.id
_entity.type
_entity.pdbx_description
1 polymer ?
#
loop_
_entity_poly.entity_id
_entity_poly.type
_entity_poly.pdbx_seq_one_letter_code
_entity_poly.pdbx_strand_id
1 'polypeptide(L)' 'SLLDFLRQVSTFGLSLVRLDIRQESDRHTDVMDAITKYLGIGSYREWSEEKRQEWLLSELNGKR' A
#
# COMPACT_ATOMS: atom_id res chain seq x y z
N SER A 1 0.55 21.10 34.43
CA SER A 1 1.47 22.19 34.07
C SER A 1 1.53 22.35 32.54
N LEU A 2 1.98 23.49 31.99
CA LEU A 2 2.17 23.68 30.53
C LEU A 2 3.08 22.61 29.91
N LEU A 3 4.12 22.20 30.64
CA LEU A 3 5.05 21.14 30.19
C LEU A 3 4.34 19.79 29.99
N ASP A 4 3.33 19.47 30.81
CA ASP A 4 2.56 18.24 30.66
C ASP A 4 1.70 18.28 29.41
N PHE A 5 1.14 19.45 29.09
CA PHE A 5 0.35 19.64 27.88
C PHE A 5 1.21 19.48 26.61
N LEU A 6 2.43 20.04 26.60
CA LEU A 6 3.38 19.85 25.49
C LEU A 6 3.72 18.36 25.30
N ARG A 7 3.97 17.62 26.39
CA ARG A 7 4.21 16.17 26.32
C ARG A 7 3.02 15.41 25.77
N GLN A 8 1.80 15.73 26.22
CA GLN A 8 0.57 15.10 25.73
C GLN A 8 0.38 15.32 24.23
N VAL A 9 0.57 16.56 23.75
CA VAL A 9 0.47 16.87 22.32
C VAL A 9 1.56 16.13 21.53
N SER A 10 2.79 16.04 22.03
CA SER A 10 3.87 15.29 21.36
C SER A 10 3.64 13.78 21.34
N THR A 11 3.05 13.20 22.39
CA THR A 11 2.82 11.74 22.49
C THR A 11 1.59 11.30 21.70
N PHE A 12 0.48 12.02 21.85
CA PHE A 12 -0.83 11.59 21.36
C PHE A 12 -1.23 12.32 20.06
N GLY A 13 -0.64 13.48 19.78
CA GLY A 13 -1.05 14.32 18.67
C GLY A 13 -2.55 14.63 18.71
N LEU A 14 -3.16 14.77 17.53
CA LEU A 14 -4.60 15.01 17.40
C LEU A 14 -5.41 13.71 17.34
N SER A 15 -4.76 12.56 17.12
CA SER A 15 -5.43 11.28 16.84
C SER A 15 -5.36 10.30 18.02
N LEU A 16 -4.66 10.65 19.10
CA LEU A 16 -4.32 9.81 20.26
C LEU A 16 -3.42 8.62 19.94
N VAL A 17 -3.87 7.76 19.04
CA VAL A 17 -3.18 6.54 18.61
C VAL A 17 -3.19 6.46 17.09
N ARG A 18 -2.24 5.71 16.54
CA ARG A 18 -2.22 5.39 15.11
C ARG A 18 -3.11 4.17 14.88
N LEU A 19 -3.95 4.23 13.85
CA LEU A 19 -4.75 3.11 13.42
C LEU A 19 -3.98 2.34 12.35
N ASP A 20 -3.66 1.08 12.63
CA ASP A 20 -3.04 0.20 11.67
C ASP A 20 -4.09 -0.40 10.74
N ILE A 21 -3.86 -0.33 9.43
CA ILE A 21 -4.69 -0.96 8.41
C ILE A 21 -4.04 -2.27 7.98
N ARG A 22 -4.80 -3.37 8.04
CA ARG A 22 -4.34 -4.69 7.65
C ARG A 22 -5.32 -5.34 6.68
N GLN A 23 -4.77 -5.89 5.61
CA GLN A 23 -5.49 -6.64 4.58
C GLN A 23 -4.62 -7.81 4.11
N GLU A 24 -5.25 -8.93 3.72
CA GLU A 24 -4.55 -10.11 3.23
C GLU A 24 -3.96 -9.90 1.83
N SER A 25 -2.81 -10.51 1.56
CA SER A 25 -2.07 -10.35 0.29
C SER A 25 -2.86 -10.84 -0.93
N ASP A 26 -3.70 -11.84 -0.76
CA ASP A 26 -4.50 -12.40 -1.86
C ASP A 26 -5.51 -11.39 -2.39
N ARG A 27 -6.08 -10.55 -1.52
CA ARG A 27 -6.97 -9.44 -1.90
C ARG A 27 -6.26 -8.40 -2.74
N HIS A 28 -4.98 -8.14 -2.45
CA HIS A 28 -4.18 -7.21 -3.24
C HIS A 28 -3.88 -7.84 -4.62
N THR A 29 -3.53 -9.13 -4.63
CA THR A 29 -3.30 -9.89 -5.86
C THR A 29 -4.52 -9.92 -6.77
N ASP A 30 -5.73 -10.13 -6.22
CA ASP A 30 -6.99 -10.08 -6.96
C ASP A 30 -7.22 -8.75 -7.67
N VAL A 31 -6.95 -7.64 -6.97
CA VAL A 31 -7.10 -6.29 -7.53
C VAL A 31 -6.11 -6.06 -8.67
N MET A 32 -4.84 -6.41 -8.47
CA MET A 32 -3.82 -6.26 -9.51
C MET A 32 -4.11 -7.14 -10.72
N ASP A 33 -4.63 -8.35 -10.51
CA ASP A 33 -5.03 -9.27 -11.56
C ASP A 33 -6.20 -8.74 -12.37
N ALA A 34 -7.23 -8.19 -11.72
CA ALA A 34 -8.34 -7.55 -12.39
C ALA A 34 -7.89 -6.35 -13.24
N ILE A 35 -6.98 -5.51 -12.73
CA ILE A 35 -6.42 -4.36 -13.46
C ILE A 35 -5.64 -4.82 -14.69
N THR A 36 -4.69 -5.75 -14.52
CA THR A 36 -3.83 -6.23 -15.62
C THR A 36 -4.63 -6.95 -16.71
N LYS A 37 -5.66 -7.72 -16.32
CA LYS A 37 -6.59 -8.36 -17.27
C LYS A 37 -7.42 -7.34 -18.03
N TYR A 38 -7.94 -6.33 -17.33
CA TYR A 38 -8.73 -5.26 -17.94
C TYR A 38 -7.92 -4.46 -18.97
N LEU A 39 -6.64 -4.18 -18.68
CA LEU A 39 -5.73 -3.49 -19.59
C LEU A 39 -5.21 -4.37 -20.73
N GLY A 40 -5.50 -5.67 -20.73
CA GLY A 40 -5.05 -6.60 -21.77
C GLY A 40 -3.55 -6.93 -21.76
N ILE A 41 -2.86 -6.66 -20.65
CA ILE A 41 -1.41 -6.88 -20.51
C ILE A 41 -1.04 -8.22 -19.86
N GLY A 42 -2.05 -8.98 -19.41
CA GLY A 42 -1.91 -10.33 -18.88
C GLY A 42 -2.64 -10.53 -17.55
N SER A 43 -2.26 -11.58 -16.82
CA SER A 43 -2.81 -12.00 -15.54
C SER A 43 -1.72 -11.86 -14.47
N TYR A 44 -1.78 -10.82 -13.64
CA TYR A 44 -0.82 -10.59 -12.55
C TYR A 44 -0.70 -11.81 -11.63
N ARG A 45 -1.81 -12.53 -11.42
CA ARG A 45 -1.85 -13.74 -10.59
C ARG A 45 -1.00 -14.87 -11.17
N GLU A 46 -0.90 -14.98 -12.50
CA GLU A 46 -0.16 -16.05 -13.18
C GLU A 46 1.33 -15.73 -13.39
N TRP A 47 1.75 -14.49 -13.16
CA TRP A 47 3.15 -14.10 -13.32
C TRP A 47 4.04 -14.71 -12.23
N SER A 48 5.29 -15.02 -12.61
CA SER A 48 6.33 -15.31 -11.63
C SER A 48 6.60 -14.09 -10.75
N GLU A 49 7.18 -14.31 -9.58
CA GLU A 49 7.46 -13.24 -8.63
C GLU A 49 8.41 -12.19 -9.22
N GLU A 50 9.41 -12.60 -10.01
CA GLU A 50 10.34 -11.71 -10.69
C GLU A 50 9.61 -10.77 -11.66
N LYS A 51 8.66 -11.30 -12.44
CA LYS A 51 7.85 -10.51 -13.38
C LYS A 51 6.90 -9.56 -12.65
N ARG A 52 6.32 -9.99 -11.52
CA ARG A 52 5.49 -9.11 -10.67
C ARG A 52 6.30 -7.92 -10.17
N GLN A 53 7.52 -8.15 -9.70
CA GLN A 53 8.40 -7.09 -9.22
C GLN A 53 8.84 -6.15 -10.35
N GLU A 54 9.26 -6.69 -11.49
CA GLU A 54 9.64 -5.89 -12.66
C GLU A 54 8.51 -4.96 -13.09
N TRP A 55 7.29 -5.49 -13.23
CA TRP A 55 6.14 -4.71 -13.65
C TRP A 55 5.73 -3.66 -12.60
N LEU A 56 5.71 -4.03 -11.31
CA LEU A 56 5.42 -3.06 -10.25
C LEU A 56 6.44 -1.91 -10.24
N LEU A 57 7.74 -2.22 -10.39
CA LEU A 57 8.78 -1.20 -10.45
C LEU A 57 8.66 -0.33 -11.70
N SER A 58 8.27 -0.89 -12.85
CA SER A 58 8.08 -0.10 -14.06
C SER A 58 6.90 0.87 -13.92
N GLU A 59 5.76 0.42 -13.37
CA GLU A 59 4.59 1.26 -13.15
C GLU A 59 4.82 2.32 -12.07
N LEU A 60 5.50 1.97 -10.96
CA LEU A 60 5.83 2.91 -9.88
C LEU A 60 6.82 4.01 -10.30
N ASN A 61 7.72 3.72 -11.26
CA ASN A 61 8.61 4.73 -11.85
C ASN A 61 7.94 5.53 -12.99
N GLY A 62 6.73 5.14 -13.38
CA GLY A 62 5.92 5.89 -14.33
C GLY A 62 5.67 7.32 -13.84
N LYS A 63 5.71 8.29 -14.76
CA LYS A 63 5.48 9.72 -14.45
C LYS A 63 4.00 10.12 -14.55
N ARG A 64 3.08 9.16 -14.45
CA ARG A 64 1.63 9.41 -14.51
C ARG A 64 0.98 8.95 -13.23
#